data_AF-A0A1M6GEM5-F1
#
_entry.id   AF-A0A1M6GEM5-F1
#
_cell.length_a   1.000
_cell.length_b   1.000
_cell.length_c   1.000
_cell.angle_alpha   90.00
_cell.angle_beta   90.00
_cell.angle_gamma   90.00
#
_symmetry.space_group_name_H-M   'P 1'
#
loop_
_entity.id
_entity.type
_entity.pdbx_description
1 polymer ?
#
loop_
_entity_poly.entity_id
_entity_poly.type
_entity_poly.pdbx_seq_one_letter_code
_entity_poly.pdbx_strand_id
1 'polypeptide(L)'
;MKTIKNIPFSTIFALGSFGIGTLLFISYMIFQNFNIIVIGFFYVYAAVILNILVLLNLLYQLYSKSNKEDILIRILILVSNIPIAYFYYIIVDNKFNSLHPFNQ
;
A
#
# COMPACT_ATOMS: atom_id res chain seq x y z
N MET A 1 -21.16 -19.15 -22.63
CA MET A 1 -20.74 -19.40 -21.24
C MET A 1 -19.49 -18.54 -20.99
N LYS A 2 -19.61 -17.38 -20.32
CA LYS A 2 -18.47 -16.51 -20.03
C LYS A 2 -17.60 -17.21 -18.99
N THR A 3 -16.43 -17.70 -19.39
CA THR A 3 -15.43 -18.28 -18.49
C THR A 3 -15.03 -17.21 -17.48
N ILE A 4 -15.41 -17.43 -16.22
CA ILE A 4 -14.99 -16.58 -15.10
C ILE A 4 -13.46 -16.68 -15.05
N LYS A 5 -12.79 -15.60 -15.47
CA LYS A 5 -11.32 -15.51 -15.46
C LYS A 5 -10.88 -15.70 -14.01
N ASN A 6 -10.20 -16.82 -13.70
CA ASN A 6 -9.64 -17.06 -12.38
C ASN A 6 -8.62 -15.95 -12.08
N ILE A 7 -9.03 -14.98 -11.26
CA ILE A 7 -8.16 -13.89 -10.84
C ILE A 7 -7.16 -14.49 -9.85
N PRO A 8 -5.86 -14.42 -10.14
CA PRO A 8 -4.85 -14.98 -9.25
C PRO A 8 -4.83 -14.25 -7.92
N PHE A 9 -4.58 -14.99 -6.84
CA PHE A 9 -4.56 -14.49 -5.47
C PHE A 9 -3.70 -13.23 -5.30
N SER A 10 -2.54 -13.18 -5.97
CA SER A 10 -1.67 -12.00 -5.98
C SER A 10 -2.35 -10.72 -6.47
N THR A 11 -3.28 -10.84 -7.42
CA THR A 11 -4.01 -9.70 -7.99
C THR A 11 -5.09 -9.22 -7.05
N ILE A 12 -5.84 -10.13 -6.44
CA ILE A 12 -6.85 -9.79 -5.43
C ILE A 12 -6.17 -9.12 -4.23
N PHE A 13 -5.04 -9.66 -3.80
CA PHE A 13 -4.28 -9.12 -2.69
C PHE A 13 -3.71 -7.73 -3.00
N ALA A 14 -3.09 -7.55 -4.19
CA ALA A 14 -2.55 -6.25 -4.60
C ALA A 14 -3.65 -5.18 -4.74
N LEU A 15 -4.78 -5.51 -5.35
CA LEU A 15 -5.92 -4.59 -5.46
C LEU A 15 -6.55 -4.29 -4.09
N GLY A 16 -6.64 -5.29 -3.22
CA GLY A 16 -7.14 -5.14 -1.86
C GLY A 16 -6.26 -4.23 -1.02
N SER A 17 -4.95 -4.47 -0.96
CA SER A 17 -4.02 -3.65 -0.19
C SER A 17 -3.90 -2.22 -0.73
N PHE A 18 -3.97 -2.05 -2.05
CA PHE A 18 -4.01 -0.74 -2.69
C PHE A 18 -5.30 0.01 -2.37
N GLY A 19 -6.46 -0.65 -2.47
CA GLY A 19 -7.76 -0.07 -2.19
C GLY A 19 -7.92 0.34 -0.72
N ILE A 20 -7.54 -0.53 0.22
CA ILE A 20 -7.59 -0.21 1.65
C ILE A 20 -6.61 0.93 2.00
N GLY A 21 -5.41 0.94 1.39
CA GLY A 21 -4.43 2.01 1.62
C GLY A 21 -4.92 3.36 1.12
N THR A 22 -5.55 3.38 -0.05
CA THR A 22 -6.16 4.58 -0.63
C THR A 22 -7.33 5.09 0.24
N LEU A 23 -8.20 4.19 0.72
CA LEU A 23 -9.32 4.57 1.60
C LEU A 23 -8.86 5.18 2.93
N LEU A 24 -7.81 4.61 3.54
CA LEU A 24 -7.22 5.16 4.77
C LEU A 24 -6.59 6.53 4.54
N PHE A 25 -5.89 6.70 3.41
CA PHE A 25 -5.31 7.99 3.03
C PHE A 25 -6.40 9.08 2.85
N ILE A 26 -7.47 8.77 2.11
CA ILE A 26 -8.61 9.69 1.91
C ILE A 26 -9.30 9.99 3.24
N SER A 27 -9.53 8.98 4.09
CA SER A 27 -10.15 9.17 5.40
C SER A 27 -9.32 10.13 6.26
N TYR A 28 -8.00 10.00 6.24
CA TYR A 28 -7.12 10.93 6.94
C TYR A 28 -7.25 12.36 6.40
N MET A 29 -7.28 12.57 5.08
CA MET A 29 -7.44 13.90 4.49
C MET A 29 -8.74 14.60 4.90
N ILE A 30 -9.83 13.84 5.03
CA ILE A 30 -11.15 14.38 5.38
C ILE A 30 -11.23 14.73 6.86
N PHE A 31 -10.85 13.79 7.73
CA PHE A 31 -11.11 13.92 9.17
C PHE A 31 -9.99 14.62 9.94
N GLN A 32 -8.75 14.58 9.43
CA GLN A 32 -7.55 15.15 10.06
C GLN A 32 -7.39 14.83 11.56
N ASN A 33 -8.00 13.75 12.05
CA ASN A 33 -8.03 13.40 13.46
C ASN A 33 -6.72 12.67 13.85
N PHE A 34 -6.15 13.02 15.00
CA PHE A 34 -4.94 12.39 15.52
C PHE A 34 -5.07 10.87 15.71
N ASN A 35 -6.24 10.38 16.11
CA ASN A 35 -6.47 8.93 16.25
C ASN A 35 -6.40 8.21 14.90
N ILE A 36 -6.83 8.87 13.82
CA ILE A 36 -6.78 8.33 12.45
C ILE A 36 -5.33 8.28 11.96
N ILE A 37 -4.47 9.21 12.40
CA ILE A 37 -3.03 9.19 12.13
C ILE A 37 -2.37 7.95 12.71
N VAL A 38 -2.63 7.67 13.99
CA VAL A 38 -2.02 6.53 14.69
C VAL A 38 -2.46 5.21 14.05
N ILE A 39 -3.76 5.06 13.76
CA ILE A 39 -4.30 3.86 13.10
C ILE A 39 -3.71 3.71 11.70
N GLY A 40 -3.65 4.79 10.92
CA GLY A 40 -3.08 4.75 9.58
C GLY A 40 -1.58 4.47 9.58
N PHE A 41 -0.83 4.89 10.61
CA PHE A 41 0.59 4.56 10.76
C PHE A 41 0.80 3.04 10.93
N PHE A 42 0.07 2.40 11.85
CA PHE A 42 0.14 0.94 12.03
C PHE A 42 -0.31 0.19 10.77
N TYR A 43 -1.34 0.69 10.09
CA TYR A 43 -1.77 0.13 8.81
C TYR A 43 -0.68 0.22 7.75
N VAL A 44 -0.03 1.39 7.58
CA VAL A 44 1.04 1.58 6.60
C VAL A 44 2.17 0.60 6.87
N TYR A 45 2.55 0.41 8.14
CA TYR A 45 3.58 -0.55 8.53
C TYR A 45 3.21 -1.99 8.16
N ALA A 46 1.98 -2.42 8.48
CA ALA A 46 1.48 -3.74 8.10
C ALA A 46 1.38 -3.91 6.57
N ALA A 47 0.92 -2.88 5.86
CA ALA A 47 0.80 -2.87 4.41
C ALA A 47 2.17 -2.99 3.73
N VAL A 48 3.21 -2.32 4.25
CA VAL A 48 4.59 -2.45 3.76
C VAL A 48 5.06 -3.90 3.88
N ILE A 49 4.90 -4.55 5.04
CA ILE A 49 5.32 -5.95 5.25
C ILE A 49 4.60 -6.89 4.27
N LEU A 50 3.27 -6.76 4.17
CA LEU A 50 2.47 -7.61 3.30
C LEU A 50 2.79 -7.38 1.81
N ASN A 51 2.99 -6.12 1.39
CA ASN A 51 3.37 -5.79 0.02
C ASN A 51 4.75 -6.36 -0.34
N ILE A 52 5.71 -6.35 0.60
CA ILE A 52 7.03 -6.99 0.39
C ILE A 52 6.88 -8.51 0.19
N LEU A 53 6.08 -9.19 1.02
CA LEU A 53 5.85 -10.64 0.89
C LEU A 53 5.24 -10.99 -0.48
N VAL A 54 4.25 -10.23 -0.93
CA VAL A 54 3.64 -10.46 -2.25
C VAL A 54 4.57 -10.08 -3.39
N LEU A 55 5.39 -9.04 -3.23
CA LEU A 55 6.42 -8.66 -4.20
C LEU A 55 7.43 -9.80 -4.40
N LEU A 56 7.91 -10.41 -3.31
CA LEU A 56 8.82 -11.57 -3.38
C LEU A 56 8.19 -12.76 -4.12
N ASN A 57 6.91 -13.05 -3.85
CA ASN A 57 6.18 -14.10 -4.57
C ASN A 57 6.03 -13.77 -6.07
N LEU A 58 5.74 -12.52 -6.43
CA LEU A 58 5.64 -12.10 -7.83
C LEU A 58 6.98 -12.14 -8.54
N LEU A 59 8.08 -11.73 -7.88
CA LEU A 59 9.43 -11.85 -8.42
C LEU A 59 9.77 -13.32 -8.69
N TYR A 60 9.46 -14.23 -7.77
CA TYR A 60 9.64 -15.67 -7.99
C TYR A 60 8.85 -16.16 -9.22
N GLN A 61 7.59 -15.74 -9.37
CA GLN A 61 6.77 -16.08 -10.53
C GLN A 61 7.29 -15.46 -11.84
N LEU A 62 7.91 -14.28 -11.78
CA LEU A 62 8.49 -13.59 -12.94
C LEU A 62 9.66 -14.37 -13.54
N TYR A 63 10.45 -15.04 -12.70
CA TYR A 63 11.53 -15.92 -13.14
C TYR A 63 11.00 -17.25 -13.73
N SER A 64 9.85 -17.73 -13.26
CA SER A 64 9.33 -19.07 -13.61
C SER A 64 8.33 -19.09 -14.78
N LYS A 65 7.62 -17.99 -15.08
CA LYS A 65 6.54 -17.98 -16.10
C LYS A 65 6.92 -17.26 -17.40
N SER A 66 6.34 -17.74 -18.51
CA SER A 66 6.50 -17.15 -19.84
C SER A 66 5.69 -15.86 -20.03
N ASN A 67 4.49 -15.76 -19.45
CA ASN A 67 3.66 -14.56 -19.53
C ASN A 67 4.00 -13.56 -18.40
N LYS A 68 5.02 -12.75 -18.65
CA LYS A 68 5.64 -11.82 -17.67
C LYS A 68 4.92 -10.48 -17.56
N GLU A 69 4.18 -10.06 -18.59
CA GLU A 69 3.52 -8.75 -18.65
C GLU A 69 2.48 -8.57 -17.52
N ASP A 70 1.62 -9.57 -17.32
CA ASP A 70 0.63 -9.57 -16.24
C ASP A 70 1.26 -9.50 -14.84
N ILE A 71 2.47 -10.08 -14.69
CA ILE A 71 3.21 -10.08 -13.43
C ILE A 71 3.83 -8.70 -13.20
N LEU A 72 4.43 -8.10 -14.24
CA LEU A 72 4.99 -6.75 -14.20
C LEU A 72 3.93 -5.69 -13.83
N ILE A 73 2.73 -5.76 -14.40
CA ILE A 73 1.63 -4.84 -14.04
C ILE A 73 1.29 -4.96 -12.55
N ARG A 74 1.24 -6.17 -11.99
CA ARG A 74 0.96 -6.37 -10.56
C ARG A 74 2.08 -5.85 -9.67
N ILE A 75 3.33 -6.03 -10.09
CA ILE A 75 4.49 -5.47 -9.41
C ILE A 75 4.39 -3.94 -9.39
N LEU A 76 4.06 -3.31 -10.53
CA LEU A 76 3.87 -1.85 -10.61
C LEU A 76 2.76 -1.36 -9.66
N ILE A 77 1.61 -2.05 -9.60
CA ILE A 77 0.52 -1.70 -8.68
C ILE A 77 0.98 -1.81 -7.22
N LEU A 78 1.73 -2.86 -6.86
CA LEU A 78 2.28 -3.05 -5.53
C LEU A 78 3.30 -1.97 -5.14
N VAL A 79 4.21 -1.64 -6.06
CA VAL A 79 5.25 -0.62 -5.86
C VAL A 79 4.63 0.77 -5.75
N SER A 80 3.51 1.06 -6.44
CA SER A 80 2.75 2.31 -6.29
C SER A 80 2.22 2.54 -4.88
N ASN A 81 2.17 1.52 -4.02
CA ASN A 81 1.80 1.67 -2.61
C ASN A 81 2.94 2.30 -1.77
N ILE A 82 4.19 2.24 -2.23
CA ILE A 82 5.37 2.80 -1.53
C ILE A 82 5.34 4.36 -1.53
N PRO A 83 5.11 5.06 -2.65
CA PRO A 83 4.95 6.51 -2.65
C PRO A 83 3.83 6.99 -1.71
N ILE A 84 2.71 6.28 -1.66
CA ILE A 84 1.56 6.62 -0.81
C ILE A 84 1.96 6.53 0.67
N ALA A 85 2.64 5.46 1.06
CA ALA A 85 3.19 5.29 2.40
C ALA A 85 4.17 6.41 2.77
N TYR A 86 5.05 6.80 1.83
CA TYR A 86 6.01 7.89 2.03
C TYR A 86 5.33 9.25 2.25
N PHE A 87 4.32 9.58 1.45
CA PHE A 87 3.54 10.80 1.66
C PHE A 87 2.83 10.79 3.02
N TYR A 88 2.28 9.64 3.42
CA TYR A 88 1.67 9.50 4.74
C TYR A 88 2.68 9.81 5.85
N TYR A 89 3.88 9.22 5.78
CA TYR A 89 4.96 9.48 6.74
C TYR A 89 5.29 10.97 6.86
N ILE A 90 5.49 11.68 5.74
CA ILE A 90 5.79 13.12 5.75
C ILE A 90 4.67 13.91 6.46
N ILE A 91 3.41 13.57 6.18
CA ILE A 91 2.29 14.29 6.80
C ILE A 91 2.25 14.03 8.32
N VAL A 92 2.49 12.80 8.75
CA VAL A 92 2.56 12.45 10.17
C VAL A 92 3.70 13.19 10.86
N ASP A 93 4.90 13.19 10.27
CA ASP A 93 6.08 13.86 10.82
C ASP A 93 5.85 15.38 10.95
N ASN A 94 5.36 16.03 9.90
CA ASN A 94 5.03 17.45 9.92
C ASN A 94 4.00 17.79 11.00
N LYS A 95 2.96 16.97 11.14
CA LYS A 95 1.89 17.21 12.11
C LYS A 95 2.35 16.93 13.54
N PHE A 96 3.18 15.92 13.75
CA PHE A 96 3.82 15.67 15.04
C PHE A 96 4.69 16.85 15.47
N ASN A 97 5.55 17.36 14.57
CA ASN A 97 6.39 18.53 14.83
C ASN A 97 5.59 19.81 15.09
N SER A 98 4.40 19.96 14.48
CA SER A 98 3.51 21.10 14.77
C SER A 98 2.82 21.02 16.13
N LEU A 99 2.57 19.82 16.66
CA LEU A 99 1.87 19.59 17.93
C LEU A 99 2.84 19.58 19.12
N HIS A 100 4.05 19.09 18.90
CA HIS A 100 5.17 19.16 19.83
C HIS A 100 6.34 19.86 19.13
N PRO A 101 6.40 21.20 19.18
CA PRO A 101 7.58 21.92 18.72
C PRO A 101 8.71 21.57 19.68
N PHE A 102 9.56 20.61 19.30
CA PHE A 102 10.81 20.39 20.00
C PHE A 102 11.67 21.64 19.79
N ASN A 103 11.68 22.49 20.82
CA ASN A 103 12.61 23.57 21.11
C ASN A 103 12.95 24.51 19.93
N GLN A 104 12.26 25.65 19.89
CA GLN A 104 12.92 26.93 19.62
C GLN A 104 13.12 27.65 20.95
#